data_AF-A0AAD7M2V3-F1
#
_entry.id   AF-A0AAD7M2V3-F1
#
_cell.length_a   1.000
_cell.length_b   1.000
_cell.length_c   1.000
_cell.angle_alpha   90.00
_cell.angle_beta   90.00
_cell.angle_gamma   90.00
#
_symmetry.space_group_name_H-M   'P 1'
#
loop_
_entity.id
_entity.type
_entity.pdbx_description
1 polymer ?
#
loop_
_entity_poly.entity_id
_entity_poly.type
_entity_poly.pdbx_seq_one_letter_code
_entity_poly.pdbx_strand_id
1 'polypeptide(L)'
;MFRCLKAYRHHQAAVKIQHHFSATKIQSYFRSWLLRKKFLDQVRAIIKVQSVFRMFRCLKAYRHYQAAVKIQHHLSATKIQSYFRSWLLRKKFIDQIRVIIKIQSVFRKFICLKTYRHYQITTKSATLIQSFVRGWIVRREACSHRNFIVAIQRHCRGWLVRRDFLFQRDAAINIQSVIRSLKRQKTFNCEKEAAKEIQRFVRGHIIRNRLIGASRLHAAIPTGCILKRPTDCYCFQLKLFLYSVLKLQRWWRGVLLFKLRSKCALTIQSHIRGWIARQKAIRDRHHIAVIQSHWKGYLVRKESRGLLLDLRLRMQKSAQNVDDGRRIINRLLAALSELLNMKSVSVTLHTCATLDMTTRHSQRCCEELVGAGAIGTLLQLIRSVSRSIPDQEVSKHALSTLRNLCRYPHLLEMLIDSHGSVEIILWELLRNKEDGYFVASEILKKICSNRKGFEAIRKLPALLKRLSTLVDELTRKTINEKRNPRGLGPAIREHTERRLKDAAELLRLATSS
;
A
#
# COMPACT_ATOMS: atom_id res chain seq x y z
N MET A 1 91.95 -8.62 141.51
CA MET A 1 90.54 -8.24 141.24
C MET A 1 90.35 -7.40 139.97
N PHE A 2 91.20 -6.39 139.69
CA PHE A 2 91.03 -5.49 138.53
C PHE A 2 91.21 -6.12 137.11
N ARG A 3 91.99 -7.21 136.96
CA ARG A 3 92.20 -7.86 135.65
C ARG A 3 90.97 -8.64 135.14
N CYS A 4 90.15 -9.19 136.04
CA CYS A 4 88.96 -9.96 135.65
C CYS A 4 87.81 -9.06 135.13
N LEU A 5 87.65 -7.85 135.69
CA LEU A 5 86.64 -6.87 135.26
C LEU A 5 86.90 -6.32 133.84
N LYS A 6 88.18 -6.15 133.46
CA LYS A 6 88.56 -5.70 132.11
C LYS A 6 88.31 -6.79 131.06
N ALA A 7 88.64 -8.04 131.38
CA ALA A 7 88.37 -9.20 130.52
C ALA A 7 86.86 -9.42 130.29
N TYR A 8 86.04 -9.27 131.34
CA TYR A 8 84.57 -9.36 131.23
C TYR A 8 83.97 -8.26 130.34
N ARG A 9 84.46 -7.01 130.44
CA ARG A 9 84.02 -5.91 129.56
C ARG A 9 84.43 -6.10 128.10
N HIS A 10 85.64 -6.62 127.83
CA HIS A 10 86.05 -6.97 126.47
C HIS A 10 85.25 -8.14 125.90
N HIS A 11 84.91 -9.14 126.71
CA HIS A 11 84.03 -10.23 126.31
C HIS A 11 82.60 -9.74 126.01
N GLN A 12 82.03 -8.86 126.84
CA GLN A 12 80.72 -8.25 126.54
C GLN A 12 80.75 -7.38 125.28
N ALA A 13 81.84 -6.64 125.04
CA ALA A 13 82.00 -5.84 123.82
C ALA A 13 82.13 -6.71 122.56
N ALA A 14 82.92 -7.80 122.63
CA ALA A 14 83.05 -8.77 121.54
C ALA A 14 81.73 -9.48 121.23
N VAL A 15 80.97 -9.86 122.26
CA VAL A 15 79.61 -10.42 122.12
C VAL A 15 78.67 -9.40 121.48
N LYS A 16 78.72 -8.13 121.88
CA LYS A 16 77.95 -7.05 121.23
C LYS A 16 78.31 -6.88 119.74
N ILE A 17 79.59 -6.92 119.40
CA ILE A 17 80.07 -6.84 118.01
C ILE A 17 79.58 -8.06 117.21
N GLN A 18 79.63 -9.26 117.80
CA GLN A 18 79.11 -10.49 117.19
C GLN A 18 77.59 -10.44 116.96
N HIS A 19 76.82 -9.89 117.91
CA HIS A 19 75.39 -9.64 117.74
C HIS A 19 75.13 -8.61 116.64
N HIS A 20 75.91 -7.53 116.57
CA HIS A 20 75.79 -6.54 115.48
C HIS A 20 76.12 -7.14 114.12
N PHE A 21 77.21 -7.90 113.99
CA PHE A 21 77.59 -8.55 112.74
C PHE A 21 76.51 -9.55 112.28
N SER A 22 75.97 -10.34 113.21
CA SER A 22 74.87 -11.27 112.96
C SER A 22 73.59 -10.53 112.53
N ALA A 23 73.23 -9.43 113.21
CA ALA A 23 72.09 -8.60 112.86
C ALA A 23 72.26 -7.94 111.48
N THR A 24 73.47 -7.47 111.14
CA THR A 24 73.77 -6.86 109.85
C THR A 24 73.64 -7.87 108.70
N LYS A 25 74.08 -9.12 108.93
CA LYS A 25 73.93 -10.22 107.98
C LYS A 25 72.45 -10.59 107.76
N ILE A 26 71.66 -10.68 108.84
CA ILE A 26 70.22 -10.91 108.75
C ILE A 26 69.53 -9.75 108.01
N GLN A 27 69.89 -8.51 108.31
CA GLN A 27 69.36 -7.33 107.63
C GLN A 27 69.76 -7.28 106.14
N SER A 28 70.98 -7.66 105.77
CA SER A 28 71.40 -7.73 104.37
C SER A 28 70.65 -8.82 103.60
N TYR A 29 70.46 -9.99 104.21
CA TYR A 29 69.62 -11.06 103.64
C TYR A 29 68.16 -10.63 103.51
N PHE A 30 67.60 -9.97 104.52
CA PHE A 30 66.22 -9.46 104.48
C PHE A 30 66.04 -8.39 103.41
N ARG A 31 66.97 -7.43 103.29
CA ARG A 31 66.95 -6.39 102.25
C ARG A 31 67.06 -7.00 100.85
N SER A 32 67.96 -7.97 100.66
CA SER A 32 68.12 -8.70 99.40
C SER A 32 66.85 -9.49 99.03
N TRP A 33 66.26 -10.19 100.01
CA TRP A 33 64.98 -10.89 99.84
C TRP A 33 63.85 -9.92 99.46
N LEU A 34 63.75 -8.77 100.13
CA LEU A 34 62.73 -7.76 99.86
C LEU A 34 62.85 -7.18 98.45
N LEU A 35 64.07 -6.87 97.99
CA LEU A 35 64.35 -6.42 96.63
C LEU A 35 63.99 -7.49 95.59
N ARG A 36 64.39 -8.75 95.82
CA ARG A 36 64.08 -9.87 94.93
C ARG A 36 62.58 -10.15 94.87
N LYS A 37 61.87 -10.05 95.99
CA LYS A 37 60.41 -10.15 96.04
C LYS A 37 59.74 -9.05 95.20
N LYS A 38 60.13 -7.78 95.40
CA LYS A 38 59.62 -6.65 94.61
C LYS A 38 59.87 -6.82 93.09
N PHE A 39 61.06 -7.26 92.71
CA PHE A 39 61.38 -7.55 91.30
C PHE A 39 60.51 -8.67 90.73
N LEU A 40 60.34 -9.78 91.45
CA LEU A 40 59.46 -10.88 91.03
C LEU A 40 57.98 -10.47 90.95
N ASP A 41 57.53 -9.54 91.78
CA ASP A 41 56.19 -8.97 91.70
C ASP A 41 56.02 -8.11 90.44
N GLN A 42 57.01 -7.28 90.09
CA GLN A 42 57.02 -6.51 88.84
C GLN A 42 57.04 -7.42 87.60
N VAL A 43 57.89 -8.44 87.58
CA VAL A 43 57.96 -9.41 86.47
C VAL A 43 56.62 -10.14 86.32
N ARG A 44 55.97 -10.57 87.41
CA ARG A 44 54.63 -11.17 87.37
C ARG A 44 53.58 -10.21 86.80
N ALA A 45 53.61 -8.94 87.18
CA ALA A 45 52.71 -7.93 86.64
C ALA A 45 52.93 -7.74 85.12
N ILE A 46 54.18 -7.66 84.66
CA ILE A 46 54.53 -7.53 83.24
C ILE A 46 54.05 -8.75 82.45
N ILE A 47 54.30 -9.98 82.94
CA ILE A 47 53.84 -11.22 82.28
C ILE A 47 52.32 -11.23 82.19
N LYS A 48 51.61 -10.78 83.22
CA LYS A 48 50.13 -10.69 83.21
C LYS A 48 49.66 -9.73 82.11
N VAL A 49 50.22 -8.52 82.05
CA VAL A 49 49.88 -7.53 81.02
C VAL A 49 50.19 -8.06 79.62
N GLN A 50 51.36 -8.67 79.43
CA GLN A 50 51.74 -9.29 78.16
C GLN A 50 50.79 -10.43 77.76
N SER A 51 50.37 -11.28 78.70
CA SER A 51 49.42 -12.36 78.42
C SER A 51 48.04 -11.82 78.01
N VAL A 52 47.56 -10.77 78.68
CA VAL A 52 46.28 -10.13 78.37
C VAL A 52 46.34 -9.44 77.02
N PHE A 53 47.44 -8.77 76.70
CA PHE A 53 47.64 -8.13 75.40
C PHE A 53 47.73 -9.14 74.26
N ARG A 54 48.46 -10.25 74.44
CA ARG A 54 48.50 -11.36 73.46
C ARG A 54 47.11 -11.94 73.23
N MET A 55 46.34 -12.18 74.30
CA MET A 55 44.95 -12.63 74.22
C MET A 55 44.08 -11.62 73.46
N PHE A 56 44.18 -10.32 73.78
CA PHE A 56 43.44 -9.26 73.11
C PHE A 56 43.73 -9.21 71.60
N ARG A 57 45.01 -9.34 71.19
CA ARG A 57 45.39 -9.39 69.77
C ARG A 57 44.76 -10.59 69.06
N CYS A 58 44.81 -11.77 69.66
CA CYS A 58 44.18 -12.98 69.09
C CYS A 58 42.67 -12.81 68.95
N LEU A 59 41.99 -12.30 69.98
CA LEU A 59 40.54 -12.02 69.94
C LEU A 59 40.18 -11.00 68.86
N LYS A 60 40.96 -9.93 68.72
CA LYS A 60 40.75 -8.92 67.68
C LYS A 60 40.91 -9.52 66.28
N ALA A 61 41.97 -10.29 66.05
CA ALA A 61 42.19 -10.97 64.77
C ALA A 61 41.06 -11.97 64.44
N TYR A 62 40.62 -12.75 65.43
CA TYR A 62 39.51 -13.70 65.27
C TYR A 62 38.18 -13.00 64.95
N ARG A 63 37.89 -11.86 65.61
CA ARG A 63 36.70 -11.05 65.31
C ARG A 63 36.73 -10.49 63.88
N HIS A 64 37.89 -10.01 63.41
CA HIS A 64 38.04 -9.57 62.02
C HIS A 64 37.84 -10.72 61.03
N TYR A 65 38.39 -11.90 61.31
CA TYR A 65 38.18 -13.09 60.49
C TYR A 65 36.69 -13.49 60.42
N GLN A 66 36.00 -13.59 61.56
CA GLN A 66 34.56 -13.89 61.59
C GLN A 66 33.73 -12.85 60.82
N ALA A 67 34.07 -11.57 60.92
CA ALA A 67 33.39 -10.51 60.18
C ALA A 67 33.59 -10.68 58.66
N ALA A 68 34.81 -11.00 58.21
CA ALA A 68 35.10 -11.26 56.80
C ALA A 68 34.33 -12.49 56.25
N VAL A 69 34.27 -13.57 57.03
CA VAL A 69 33.50 -14.77 56.67
C VAL A 69 32.01 -14.47 56.57
N LYS A 70 31.43 -13.72 57.51
CA LYS A 70 30.03 -13.26 57.43
C LYS A 70 29.78 -12.44 56.17
N ILE A 71 30.65 -11.48 55.85
CA ILE A 71 30.55 -10.69 54.62
C ILE A 71 30.58 -11.61 53.39
N GLN A 72 31.48 -12.59 53.34
CA GLN A 72 31.58 -13.55 52.23
C GLN A 72 30.30 -14.38 52.06
N HIS A 73 29.69 -14.85 53.17
CA HIS A 73 28.40 -15.54 53.12
C HIS A 73 27.29 -14.62 52.59
N HIS A 74 27.23 -13.37 53.05
CA HIS A 74 26.25 -12.40 52.56
C HIS A 74 26.43 -12.10 51.06
N LEU A 75 27.67 -11.94 50.58
CA LEU A 75 27.96 -11.74 49.16
C LEU A 75 27.55 -12.96 48.32
N SER A 76 27.85 -14.17 48.79
CA SER A 76 27.47 -15.42 48.13
C SER A 76 25.93 -15.58 48.07
N ALA A 77 25.24 -15.32 49.19
CA ALA A 77 23.79 -15.33 49.25
C ALA A 77 23.17 -14.28 48.31
N THR A 78 23.72 -13.06 48.29
CA THR A 78 23.28 -11.98 47.39
C THR A 78 23.43 -12.40 45.93
N LYS A 79 24.55 -13.04 45.58
CA LYS A 79 24.80 -13.56 44.24
C LYS A 79 23.78 -14.61 43.84
N ILE A 80 23.53 -15.63 44.67
CA ILE A 80 22.51 -16.66 44.42
C ILE A 80 21.12 -16.05 44.26
N GLN A 81 20.74 -15.15 45.18
CA GLN A 81 19.44 -14.47 45.11
C GLN A 81 19.29 -13.63 43.85
N SER A 82 20.35 -12.94 43.41
CA SER A 82 20.34 -12.16 42.17
C SER A 82 20.12 -13.04 40.94
N TYR A 83 20.79 -14.21 40.86
CA TYR A 83 20.57 -15.17 39.79
C TYR A 83 19.16 -15.74 39.79
N PHE A 84 18.63 -16.10 40.96
CA PHE A 84 17.27 -16.61 41.07
C PHE A 84 16.23 -15.57 40.65
N ARG A 85 16.36 -14.31 41.13
CA ARG A 85 15.47 -13.21 40.72
C ARG A 85 15.53 -12.97 39.21
N SER A 86 16.73 -12.99 38.63
CA SER A 86 16.93 -12.85 37.19
C SER A 86 16.29 -14.00 36.40
N TRP A 87 16.49 -15.24 36.84
CA TRP A 87 15.86 -16.42 36.23
C TRP A 87 14.34 -16.35 36.30
N LEU A 88 13.77 -15.97 37.45
CA LEU A 88 12.32 -15.88 37.64
C LEU A 88 11.69 -14.86 36.69
N LEU A 89 12.31 -13.68 36.54
CA LEU A 89 11.86 -12.65 35.61
C LEU A 89 11.96 -13.11 34.16
N ARG A 90 13.09 -13.73 33.77
CA ARG A 90 13.26 -14.29 32.42
C ARG A 90 12.23 -15.37 32.11
N LYS A 91 11.94 -16.27 33.06
CA LYS A 91 10.92 -17.30 32.91
C LYS A 91 9.54 -16.68 32.65
N LYS A 92 9.11 -15.73 33.48
CA LYS A 92 7.84 -15.00 33.28
C LYS A 92 7.76 -14.31 31.92
N PHE A 93 8.85 -13.66 31.50
CA PHE A 93 8.91 -12.99 30.20
C PHE A 93 8.80 -13.97 29.02
N ILE A 94 9.50 -15.10 29.07
CA ILE A 94 9.42 -16.15 28.04
C ILE A 94 8.01 -16.74 27.99
N ASP A 95 7.38 -16.97 29.14
CA ASP A 95 6.00 -17.47 29.20
C ASP A 95 5.01 -16.46 28.58
N GLN A 96 5.18 -15.16 28.83
CA GLN A 96 4.39 -14.11 28.18
C GLN A 96 4.59 -14.09 26.66
N ILE A 97 5.83 -14.18 26.18
CA ILE A 97 6.13 -14.26 24.75
C ILE A 97 5.46 -15.50 24.12
N ARG A 98 5.48 -16.65 24.79
CA ARG A 98 4.85 -17.88 24.29
C ARG A 98 3.35 -17.71 24.09
N VAL A 99 2.67 -17.07 25.06
CA VAL A 99 1.24 -16.73 24.95
C VAL A 99 0.99 -15.78 23.77
N ILE A 100 1.81 -14.72 23.64
CA ILE A 100 1.69 -13.74 22.55
C ILE A 100 1.86 -14.42 21.18
N ILE A 101 2.89 -15.25 21.00
CA ILE A 101 3.13 -16.00 19.76
C ILE A 101 1.93 -16.90 19.44
N LYS A 102 1.35 -17.57 20.45
CA LYS A 102 0.18 -18.42 20.25
C LYS A 102 -1.02 -17.60 19.78
N ILE A 103 -1.32 -16.46 20.41
CA ILE A 103 -2.39 -15.55 20.00
C ILE A 103 -2.16 -15.08 18.56
N GLN A 104 -0.94 -14.64 18.23
CA GLN A 104 -0.58 -14.20 16.89
C GLN A 104 -0.78 -15.33 15.85
N SER A 105 -0.40 -16.56 16.18
CA SER A 105 -0.57 -17.72 15.30
C SER A 105 -2.05 -18.03 15.00
N VAL A 106 -2.89 -17.96 16.02
CA VAL A 106 -4.34 -18.19 15.90
C VAL A 106 -4.99 -17.07 15.08
N PHE A 107 -4.58 -15.83 15.32
CA PHE A 107 -5.08 -14.67 14.59
C PHE A 107 -4.70 -14.71 13.10
N ARG A 108 -3.45 -15.08 12.78
CA ARG A 108 -3.01 -15.28 11.38
C ARG A 108 -3.83 -16.38 10.69
N LYS A 109 -4.08 -17.50 11.37
CA LYS A 109 -4.95 -18.58 10.86
C LYS A 109 -6.37 -18.08 10.61
N PHE A 110 -6.94 -17.32 11.55
CA PHE A 110 -8.28 -16.76 11.41
C PHE A 110 -8.41 -15.84 10.18
N ILE A 111 -7.44 -14.94 9.96
CA ILE A 111 -7.43 -14.07 8.78
C ILE A 111 -7.42 -14.90 7.50
N CYS A 112 -6.53 -15.90 7.40
CA CYS A 112 -6.42 -16.76 6.22
C CYS A 112 -7.74 -17.52 5.94
N LEU A 113 -8.38 -18.07 6.97
CA LEU A 113 -9.67 -18.75 6.82
C LEU A 113 -10.78 -17.79 6.40
N LYS A 114 -10.81 -16.57 6.93
CA LYS A 114 -11.79 -15.54 6.56
C LYS A 114 -11.64 -15.14 5.10
N THR A 115 -10.41 -14.88 4.64
CA THR A 115 -10.13 -14.52 3.24
C THR A 115 -10.45 -15.67 2.30
N TYR A 116 -10.10 -16.91 2.66
CA TYR A 116 -10.42 -18.10 1.87
C TYR A 116 -11.94 -18.32 1.74
N ARG A 117 -12.70 -18.18 2.83
CA ARG A 117 -14.16 -18.28 2.79
C ARG A 117 -14.79 -17.22 1.89
N HIS A 118 -14.32 -15.98 1.98
CA HIS A 118 -14.82 -14.90 1.13
C HIS A 118 -14.53 -15.16 -0.35
N TYR A 119 -13.32 -15.64 -0.66
CA TYR A 119 -12.96 -16.08 -2.01
C TYR A 119 -13.85 -17.22 -2.49
N GLN A 120 -14.07 -18.27 -1.67
CA GLN A 120 -14.95 -19.38 -2.03
C GLN A 120 -16.38 -18.93 -2.33
N ILE A 121 -16.98 -18.06 -1.50
CA ILE A 121 -18.33 -17.55 -1.72
C ILE A 121 -18.39 -16.78 -3.04
N THR A 122 -17.45 -15.86 -3.26
CA THR A 122 -17.39 -15.04 -4.48
C THR A 122 -17.25 -15.91 -5.73
N THR A 123 -16.35 -16.90 -5.69
CA THR A 123 -16.13 -17.82 -6.81
C THR A 123 -17.36 -18.69 -7.07
N LYS A 124 -18.01 -19.25 -6.04
CA LYS A 124 -19.24 -20.04 -6.18
C LYS A 124 -20.40 -19.20 -6.74
N SER A 125 -20.58 -17.97 -6.26
CA SER A 125 -21.59 -17.07 -6.78
C SER A 125 -21.31 -16.69 -8.24
N ALA A 126 -20.05 -16.40 -8.58
CA ALA A 126 -19.65 -16.09 -9.95
C ALA A 126 -19.87 -17.27 -10.90
N THR A 127 -19.46 -18.50 -10.53
CA THR A 127 -19.66 -19.68 -11.37
C THR A 127 -21.14 -20.00 -11.58
N LEU A 128 -21.97 -19.83 -10.55
CA LEU A 128 -23.41 -20.01 -10.64
C LEU A 128 -24.04 -18.97 -11.58
N ILE A 129 -23.73 -17.68 -11.41
CA ILE A 129 -24.24 -16.63 -12.32
C ILE A 129 -23.80 -16.90 -13.76
N GLN A 130 -22.53 -17.24 -13.96
CA GLN A 130 -22.00 -17.51 -15.30
C GLN A 130 -22.66 -18.73 -15.95
N SER A 131 -22.96 -19.79 -15.20
CA SER A 131 -23.65 -20.98 -15.76
C SER A 131 -25.09 -20.64 -16.19
N PHE A 132 -25.81 -19.85 -15.40
CA PHE A 132 -27.14 -19.36 -15.77
C PHE A 132 -27.11 -18.47 -17.02
N VAL A 133 -26.16 -17.53 -17.10
CA VAL A 133 -26.03 -16.64 -18.26
C VAL A 133 -25.69 -17.42 -19.52
N ARG A 134 -24.70 -18.34 -19.46
CA ARG A 134 -24.35 -19.20 -20.60
C ARG A 134 -25.56 -20.02 -21.06
N GLY A 135 -26.30 -20.62 -20.12
CA GLY A 135 -27.52 -21.37 -20.43
C GLY A 135 -28.62 -20.50 -21.03
N TRP A 136 -28.79 -19.26 -20.57
CA TRP A 136 -29.77 -18.33 -21.11
C TRP A 136 -29.43 -17.90 -22.55
N ILE A 137 -28.15 -17.62 -22.85
CA ILE A 137 -27.71 -17.25 -24.21
C ILE A 137 -28.08 -18.35 -25.21
N VAL A 138 -27.69 -19.59 -24.91
CA VAL A 138 -27.96 -20.75 -25.81
C VAL A 138 -29.46 -20.97 -26.00
N ARG A 139 -30.25 -20.91 -24.91
CA ARG A 139 -31.71 -21.06 -25.01
C ARG A 139 -32.36 -19.94 -25.82
N ARG A 140 -31.91 -18.69 -25.64
CA ARG A 140 -32.43 -17.53 -26.38
C ARG A 140 -32.18 -17.69 -27.87
N GLU A 141 -30.98 -18.11 -28.25
CA GLU A 141 -30.62 -18.36 -29.65
C GLU A 141 -31.44 -19.50 -30.25
N ALA A 142 -31.58 -20.62 -29.54
CA ALA A 142 -32.41 -21.74 -29.97
C ALA A 142 -33.90 -21.34 -30.15
N CYS A 143 -34.45 -20.57 -29.21
CA CYS A 143 -35.80 -20.01 -29.33
C CYS A 143 -35.94 -19.08 -30.54
N SER A 144 -34.94 -18.25 -30.81
CA SER A 144 -34.92 -17.36 -31.97
C SER A 144 -34.96 -18.15 -33.28
N HIS A 145 -34.06 -19.13 -33.44
CA HIS A 145 -34.06 -20.01 -34.61
C HIS A 145 -35.37 -20.77 -34.78
N ARG A 146 -35.93 -21.32 -33.70
CA ARG A 146 -37.24 -21.99 -33.74
C ARG A 146 -38.34 -21.05 -34.22
N ASN A 147 -38.37 -19.81 -33.74
CA ASN A 147 -39.36 -18.82 -34.17
C ASN A 147 -39.23 -18.49 -35.66
N PHE A 148 -38.01 -18.35 -36.19
CA PHE A 148 -37.80 -18.16 -37.62
C PHE A 148 -38.28 -19.35 -38.45
N ILE A 149 -37.95 -20.58 -38.03
CA ILE A 149 -38.38 -21.80 -38.71
C ILE A 149 -39.91 -21.89 -38.73
N VAL A 150 -40.57 -21.67 -37.59
CA VAL A 150 -42.03 -21.67 -37.49
C VAL A 150 -42.65 -20.57 -38.37
N ALA A 151 -42.01 -19.40 -38.45
CA ALA A 151 -42.46 -18.29 -39.29
C ALA A 151 -42.36 -18.58 -40.80
N ILE A 152 -41.35 -19.34 -41.22
CA ILE A 152 -41.21 -19.82 -42.60
C ILE A 152 -42.27 -20.90 -42.87
N GLN A 153 -42.35 -21.91 -42.00
CA GLN A 153 -43.29 -23.03 -42.14
C GLN A 153 -44.74 -22.54 -42.24
N ARG A 154 -45.17 -21.59 -41.39
CA ARG A 154 -46.53 -21.03 -41.47
C ARG A 154 -46.79 -20.34 -42.82
N HIS A 155 -45.78 -19.67 -43.38
CA HIS A 155 -45.93 -18.92 -44.62
C HIS A 155 -46.01 -19.87 -45.82
N CYS A 156 -45.12 -20.88 -45.86
CA CYS A 156 -45.14 -21.92 -46.89
C CYS A 156 -46.47 -22.70 -46.88
N ARG A 157 -46.93 -23.14 -45.70
CA ARG A 157 -48.23 -23.82 -45.56
C ARG A 157 -49.39 -22.95 -46.05
N GLY A 158 -49.42 -21.68 -45.65
CA GLY A 158 -50.44 -20.73 -46.11
C GLY A 158 -50.39 -20.44 -47.61
N TRP A 159 -49.20 -20.40 -48.21
CA TRP A 159 -49.02 -20.23 -49.66
C TRP A 159 -49.54 -21.44 -50.44
N LEU A 160 -49.22 -22.67 -50.00
CA LEU A 160 -49.68 -23.90 -50.64
C LEU A 160 -51.22 -23.95 -50.71
N VAL A 161 -51.90 -23.74 -49.59
CA VAL A 161 -53.38 -23.77 -49.54
C VAL A 161 -54.00 -22.70 -50.45
N ARG A 162 -53.46 -21.47 -50.45
CA ARG A 162 -53.97 -20.41 -51.33
C ARG A 162 -53.74 -20.72 -52.81
N ARG A 163 -52.57 -21.24 -53.15
CA ARG A 163 -52.23 -21.64 -54.52
C ARG A 163 -53.22 -22.69 -55.02
N ASP A 164 -53.44 -23.74 -54.24
CA ASP A 164 -54.32 -24.84 -54.62
C ASP A 164 -55.78 -24.36 -54.76
N PHE A 165 -56.24 -23.48 -53.85
CA PHE A 165 -57.56 -22.84 -53.97
C PHE A 165 -57.69 -21.98 -55.23
N LEU A 166 -56.67 -21.17 -55.56
CA LEU A 166 -56.70 -20.34 -56.77
C LEU A 166 -56.77 -21.20 -58.03
N PHE A 167 -55.99 -22.29 -58.11
CA PHE A 167 -56.08 -23.24 -59.21
C PHE A 167 -57.49 -23.83 -59.37
N GLN A 168 -58.11 -24.27 -58.28
CA GLN A 168 -59.48 -24.80 -58.31
C GLN A 168 -60.49 -23.73 -58.74
N ARG A 169 -60.37 -22.52 -58.20
CA ARG A 169 -61.24 -21.40 -58.55
C ARG A 169 -61.12 -21.03 -60.03
N ASP A 170 -59.89 -20.92 -60.56
CA ASP A 170 -59.66 -20.54 -61.95
C ASP A 170 -60.17 -21.63 -62.92
N ALA A 171 -60.01 -22.91 -62.55
CA ALA A 171 -60.64 -24.01 -63.29
C ALA A 171 -62.18 -23.90 -63.29
N ALA A 172 -62.79 -23.62 -62.14
CA ALA A 172 -64.24 -23.42 -62.03
C ALA A 172 -64.72 -22.22 -62.87
N ILE A 173 -64.02 -21.09 -62.83
CA ILE A 173 -64.33 -19.90 -63.64
C ILE A 173 -64.25 -20.23 -65.14
N ASN A 174 -63.23 -20.97 -65.57
CA ASN A 174 -63.09 -21.39 -66.97
C ASN A 174 -64.25 -22.29 -67.40
N ILE A 175 -64.62 -23.31 -66.61
CA ILE A 175 -65.76 -24.18 -66.90
C ILE A 175 -67.05 -23.36 -66.99
N GLN A 176 -67.30 -22.48 -66.02
CA GLN A 176 -68.48 -21.60 -66.01
C GLN A 176 -68.53 -20.68 -67.22
N SER A 177 -67.38 -20.13 -67.64
CA SER A 177 -67.27 -19.28 -68.83
C SER A 177 -67.62 -20.04 -70.10
N VAL A 178 -67.08 -21.25 -70.27
CA VAL A 178 -67.39 -22.12 -71.42
C VAL A 178 -68.88 -22.47 -71.46
N ILE A 179 -69.48 -22.88 -70.34
CA ILE A 179 -70.91 -23.21 -70.28
C ILE A 179 -71.78 -21.99 -70.63
N ARG A 180 -71.45 -20.80 -70.10
CA ARG A 180 -72.18 -19.57 -70.44
C ARG A 180 -72.06 -19.23 -71.93
N SER A 181 -70.89 -19.41 -72.53
CA SER A 181 -70.66 -19.23 -73.96
C SER A 181 -71.48 -20.22 -74.79
N LEU A 182 -71.46 -21.52 -74.45
CA LEU A 182 -72.24 -22.55 -75.14
C LEU A 182 -73.74 -22.29 -75.06
N LYS A 183 -74.25 -21.84 -73.91
CA LYS A 183 -75.67 -21.47 -73.76
C LYS A 183 -76.04 -20.33 -74.71
N ARG A 184 -75.21 -19.27 -74.78
CA ARG A 184 -75.42 -18.13 -75.69
C ARG A 184 -75.29 -18.55 -77.16
N GLN A 185 -74.35 -19.42 -77.49
CA GLN A 185 -74.18 -19.92 -78.85
C GLN A 185 -75.39 -20.77 -79.28
N LYS A 186 -75.94 -21.59 -78.38
CA LYS A 186 -77.16 -22.37 -78.65
C LYS A 186 -78.37 -21.46 -78.88
N THR A 187 -78.60 -20.45 -78.03
CA THR A 187 -79.71 -19.49 -78.23
C THR A 187 -79.54 -18.72 -79.53
N PHE A 188 -78.34 -18.21 -79.82
CA PHE A 188 -78.04 -17.52 -81.07
C PHE A 188 -78.27 -18.41 -82.30
N ASN A 189 -77.85 -19.68 -82.25
CA ASN A 189 -78.09 -20.60 -83.36
C ASN A 189 -79.59 -20.86 -83.57
N CYS A 190 -80.38 -21.02 -82.51
CA CYS A 190 -81.85 -21.14 -82.62
C CYS A 190 -82.48 -19.89 -83.25
N GLU A 191 -82.11 -18.69 -82.78
CA GLU A 191 -82.58 -17.42 -83.34
C GLU A 191 -82.16 -17.25 -84.80
N LYS A 192 -80.93 -17.64 -85.14
CA LYS A 192 -80.39 -17.60 -86.51
C LYS A 192 -81.15 -18.54 -87.44
N GLU A 193 -81.44 -19.77 -87.02
CA GLU A 193 -82.22 -20.71 -87.83
C GLU A 193 -83.67 -20.24 -88.00
N ALA A 194 -84.32 -19.72 -86.95
CA ALA A 194 -85.65 -19.12 -87.05
C ALA A 194 -85.67 -17.91 -88.00
N ALA A 195 -84.67 -17.02 -87.90
CA ALA A 195 -84.53 -15.87 -88.80
C ALA A 195 -84.34 -16.30 -90.26
N LYS A 196 -83.53 -17.33 -90.52
CA LYS A 196 -83.39 -17.91 -91.87
C LYS A 196 -84.71 -18.48 -92.40
N GLU A 197 -85.49 -19.12 -91.55
CA GLU A 197 -86.78 -19.70 -91.94
C GLU A 197 -87.81 -18.61 -92.29
N ILE A 198 -87.92 -17.57 -91.46
CA ILE A 198 -88.73 -16.37 -91.76
C ILE A 198 -88.24 -15.72 -93.05
N GLN A 199 -86.92 -15.51 -93.21
CA GLN A 199 -86.36 -14.94 -94.42
C GLN A 199 -86.64 -15.81 -95.66
N ARG A 200 -86.62 -17.15 -95.53
CA ARG A 200 -86.99 -18.09 -96.60
C ARG A 200 -88.45 -17.90 -97.01
N PHE A 201 -89.37 -17.81 -96.05
CA PHE A 201 -90.79 -17.58 -96.31
C PHE A 201 -91.06 -16.19 -96.89
N VAL A 202 -90.49 -15.12 -96.33
CA VAL A 202 -90.66 -13.75 -96.82
C VAL A 202 -90.08 -13.59 -98.22
N ARG A 203 -88.88 -14.13 -98.50
CA ARG A 203 -88.32 -14.13 -99.87
C ARG A 203 -89.22 -14.91 -100.83
N GLY A 204 -89.74 -16.06 -100.41
CA GLY A 204 -90.72 -16.81 -101.19
C GLY A 204 -92.02 -16.04 -101.43
N HIS A 205 -92.52 -15.30 -100.44
CA HIS A 205 -93.72 -14.46 -100.54
C HIS A 205 -93.48 -13.23 -101.43
N ILE A 206 -92.34 -12.54 -101.30
CA ILE A 206 -91.97 -11.42 -102.18
C ILE A 206 -91.86 -11.88 -103.63
N ILE A 207 -91.28 -13.06 -103.89
CA ILE A 207 -91.21 -13.63 -105.25
C ILE A 207 -92.61 -14.02 -105.75
N ARG A 208 -93.47 -14.63 -104.92
CA ARG A 208 -94.86 -14.96 -105.31
C ARG A 208 -95.73 -13.73 -105.53
N ASN A 209 -95.60 -12.68 -104.71
CA ASN A 209 -96.28 -11.41 -104.92
C ASN A 209 -95.71 -10.65 -106.12
N ARG A 210 -94.42 -10.80 -106.46
CA ARG A 210 -93.86 -10.34 -107.74
C ARG A 210 -94.42 -11.11 -108.94
N LEU A 211 -94.75 -12.40 -108.79
CA LEU A 211 -95.33 -13.22 -109.85
C LEU A 211 -96.85 -13.02 -110.02
N ILE A 212 -97.58 -12.70 -108.94
CA ILE A 212 -99.04 -12.46 -108.96
C ILE A 212 -99.38 -10.96 -109.14
N GLY A 213 -98.46 -10.05 -108.82
CA GLY A 213 -98.62 -8.59 -108.92
C GLY A 213 -97.88 -7.93 -110.09
N ALA A 214 -97.53 -8.66 -111.14
CA ALA A 214 -96.94 -8.11 -112.36
C ALA A 214 -98.02 -7.81 -113.41
N SER A 215 -98.89 -6.84 -113.13
CA SER A 215 -99.62 -6.09 -114.14
C SER A 215 -99.68 -4.63 -113.72
N ARG A 216 -98.70 -3.88 -114.24
CA ARG A 216 -98.69 -2.43 -114.50
C ARG A 216 -98.49 -1.43 -113.33
N LEU A 217 -97.64 -0.44 -113.70
CA LEU A 217 -97.71 1.00 -113.43
C LEU A 217 -97.18 1.59 -112.10
N HIS A 218 -96.16 2.47 -112.26
CA HIS A 218 -95.84 3.78 -111.62
C HIS A 218 -95.77 3.91 -110.08
N ALA A 219 -95.03 4.83 -109.45
CA ALA A 219 -93.87 5.69 -109.72
C ALA A 219 -93.54 6.44 -108.40
N ALA A 220 -92.28 6.90 -108.25
CA ALA A 220 -91.84 8.14 -107.59
C ALA A 220 -91.72 8.33 -106.03
N ILE A 221 -90.45 8.30 -105.55
CA ILE A 221 -89.64 9.24 -104.67
C ILE A 221 -90.18 9.81 -103.31
N PRO A 222 -89.45 10.62 -102.47
CA PRO A 222 -88.10 10.60 -101.80
C PRO A 222 -88.13 10.91 -100.24
N THR A 223 -86.93 11.14 -99.64
CA THR A 223 -86.60 12.06 -98.50
C THR A 223 -86.69 11.45 -97.08
N GLY A 224 -85.78 11.60 -96.11
CA GLY A 224 -84.57 12.38 -95.85
C GLY A 224 -84.56 12.72 -94.35
N CYS A 225 -83.42 12.64 -93.63
CA CYS A 225 -83.19 13.40 -92.38
C CYS A 225 -81.74 13.32 -91.90
N ILE A 226 -81.21 14.50 -91.61
CA ILE A 226 -79.88 14.84 -91.09
C ILE A 226 -79.98 14.95 -89.57
N LEU A 227 -79.02 14.38 -88.82
CA LEU A 227 -78.76 14.78 -87.43
C LEU A 227 -77.25 14.83 -87.14
N LYS A 228 -76.80 15.96 -86.57
CA LYS A 228 -75.41 16.27 -86.22
C LYS A 228 -75.06 15.77 -84.80
N ARG A 229 -73.89 15.09 -84.68
CA ARG A 229 -72.81 15.10 -83.62
C ARG A 229 -73.16 14.84 -82.13
N PRO A 230 -72.23 14.34 -81.24
CA PRO A 230 -70.89 14.93 -81.04
C PRO A 230 -69.70 14.00 -80.64
N THR A 231 -68.50 14.42 -81.04
CA THR A 231 -67.21 13.78 -80.72
C THR A 231 -66.45 14.45 -79.54
N ASP A 232 -67.10 15.31 -78.76
CA ASP A 232 -66.44 16.12 -77.71
C ASP A 232 -66.54 15.58 -76.26
N CYS A 233 -67.19 14.43 -76.03
CA CYS A 233 -67.44 13.93 -74.66
C CYS A 233 -66.23 13.19 -74.03
N TYR A 234 -65.34 12.60 -74.82
CA TYR A 234 -64.23 11.78 -74.31
C TYR A 234 -63.09 12.59 -73.66
N CYS A 235 -62.87 13.86 -74.07
CA CYS A 235 -61.78 14.68 -73.53
C CYS A 235 -62.06 15.21 -72.11
N PHE A 236 -63.33 15.55 -71.82
CA PHE A 236 -63.73 16.10 -70.51
C PHE A 236 -63.78 15.02 -69.42
N GLN A 237 -64.30 13.83 -69.73
CA GLN A 237 -64.34 12.70 -68.80
C GLN A 237 -62.93 12.22 -68.40
N LEU A 238 -61.98 12.19 -69.34
CA LEU A 238 -60.59 11.82 -69.06
C LEU A 238 -59.88 12.83 -68.15
N LYS A 239 -60.12 14.14 -68.35
CA LYS A 239 -59.59 15.21 -67.49
C LYS A 239 -60.14 15.12 -66.06
N LEU A 240 -61.44 14.85 -65.89
CA LEU A 240 -62.06 14.66 -64.57
C LEU A 240 -61.51 13.43 -63.83
N PHE A 241 -61.28 12.34 -64.54
CA PHE A 241 -60.66 11.13 -63.97
C PHE A 241 -59.22 11.40 -63.51
N LEU A 242 -58.39 12.03 -64.33
CA LEU A 242 -57.01 12.38 -63.98
C LEU A 242 -56.94 13.36 -62.79
N TYR A 243 -57.85 14.33 -62.72
CA TYR A 243 -57.93 15.25 -61.58
C TYR A 243 -58.28 14.53 -60.27
N SER A 244 -59.20 13.54 -60.33
CA SER A 244 -59.58 12.72 -59.18
C SER A 244 -58.42 11.83 -58.70
N VAL A 245 -57.67 11.24 -59.63
CA VAL A 245 -56.44 10.47 -59.33
C VAL A 245 -55.38 11.36 -58.67
N LEU A 246 -55.15 12.57 -59.18
CA LEU A 246 -54.19 13.51 -58.61
C LEU A 246 -54.60 13.98 -57.20
N LYS A 247 -55.90 14.20 -56.95
CA LYS A 247 -56.41 14.50 -55.60
C LYS A 247 -56.15 13.35 -54.64
N LEU A 248 -56.43 12.10 -55.05
CA LEU A 248 -56.19 10.92 -54.22
C LEU A 248 -54.70 10.74 -53.92
N GLN A 249 -53.83 10.94 -54.92
CA GLN A 249 -52.38 10.87 -54.76
C GLN A 249 -51.84 11.97 -53.82
N ARG A 250 -52.33 13.22 -53.95
CA ARG A 250 -51.96 14.32 -53.04
C ARG A 250 -52.41 14.05 -51.61
N TRP A 251 -53.64 13.58 -51.41
CA TRP A 251 -54.15 13.18 -50.11
C TRP A 251 -53.29 12.06 -49.49
N TRP A 252 -52.99 11.02 -50.25
CA TRP A 252 -52.17 9.90 -49.77
C TRP A 252 -50.75 10.34 -49.39
N ARG A 253 -50.12 11.23 -50.17
CA ARG A 253 -48.83 11.85 -49.82
C ARG A 253 -48.92 12.65 -48.50
N GLY A 254 -50.02 13.36 -48.28
CA GLY A 254 -50.30 14.05 -47.01
C GLY A 254 -50.42 13.09 -45.82
N VAL A 255 -51.14 11.98 -45.97
CA VAL A 255 -51.27 10.94 -44.93
C VAL A 255 -49.92 10.30 -44.60
N LEU A 256 -49.09 10.01 -45.60
CA LEU A 256 -47.74 9.47 -45.40
C LEU A 256 -46.84 10.47 -44.66
N LEU A 257 -46.89 11.76 -45.02
CA LEU A 257 -46.12 12.81 -44.34
C LEU A 257 -46.56 12.98 -42.88
N PHE A 258 -47.87 12.94 -42.60
CA PHE A 258 -48.39 12.99 -41.23
C PHE A 258 -47.89 11.79 -40.41
N LYS A 259 -47.99 10.56 -40.95
CA LYS A 259 -47.45 9.36 -40.28
C LYS A 259 -45.96 9.46 -39.99
N LEU A 260 -45.18 10.03 -40.91
CA LEU A 260 -43.74 10.25 -40.70
C LEU A 260 -43.49 11.25 -39.57
N ARG A 261 -44.16 12.41 -39.59
CA ARG A 261 -44.06 13.43 -38.54
C ARG A 261 -44.47 12.89 -37.17
N SER A 262 -45.56 12.12 -37.09
CA SER A 262 -45.98 11.48 -35.85
C SER A 262 -44.94 10.50 -35.32
N LYS A 263 -44.32 9.67 -36.19
CA LYS A 263 -43.23 8.76 -35.78
C LYS A 263 -42.03 9.55 -35.24
N CYS A 264 -41.58 10.59 -35.94
CA CYS A 264 -40.47 11.44 -35.48
C CYS A 264 -40.79 12.11 -34.14
N ALA A 265 -42.00 12.65 -33.97
CA ALA A 265 -42.43 13.26 -32.72
C ALA A 265 -42.43 12.25 -31.56
N LEU A 266 -42.93 11.02 -31.78
CA LEU A 266 -42.90 9.96 -30.77
C LEU A 266 -41.47 9.56 -30.39
N THR A 267 -40.55 9.50 -31.34
CA THR A 267 -39.12 9.25 -31.08
C THR A 267 -38.51 10.37 -30.25
N ILE A 268 -38.72 11.64 -30.63
CA ILE A 268 -38.20 12.79 -29.87
C ILE A 268 -38.77 12.81 -28.45
N GLN A 269 -40.09 12.64 -28.30
CA GLN A 269 -40.77 12.60 -27.01
C GLN A 269 -40.27 11.47 -26.12
N SER A 270 -40.02 10.27 -26.67
CA SER A 270 -39.51 9.15 -25.88
C SER A 270 -38.07 9.40 -25.39
N HIS A 271 -37.21 10.00 -26.23
CA HIS A 271 -35.87 10.41 -25.83
C HIS A 271 -35.88 11.48 -24.74
N ILE A 272 -36.75 12.49 -24.85
CA ILE A 272 -36.89 13.55 -23.84
C ILE A 272 -37.38 12.98 -22.51
N ARG A 273 -38.43 12.14 -22.52
CA ARG A 273 -38.92 11.48 -21.29
C ARG A 273 -37.83 10.63 -20.64
N GLY A 274 -37.07 9.88 -21.44
CA GLY A 274 -35.92 9.11 -20.97
C GLY A 274 -34.82 9.99 -20.38
N TRP A 275 -34.52 11.14 -20.98
CA TRP A 275 -33.54 12.09 -20.48
C TRP A 275 -33.98 12.68 -19.14
N ILE A 276 -35.23 13.13 -19.01
CA ILE A 276 -35.79 13.65 -17.75
C ILE A 276 -35.70 12.60 -16.63
N ALA A 277 -36.07 11.35 -16.90
CA ALA A 277 -35.99 10.26 -15.94
C ALA A 277 -34.54 10.01 -15.48
N ARG A 278 -33.58 10.02 -16.41
CA ARG A 278 -32.15 9.89 -16.08
C ARG A 278 -31.66 11.05 -15.22
N GLN A 279 -32.04 12.29 -15.56
CA GLN A 279 -31.66 13.47 -14.77
C GLN A 279 -32.21 13.41 -13.36
N LYS A 280 -33.47 12.99 -13.19
CA LYS A 280 -34.06 12.79 -11.86
C LYS A 280 -33.30 11.73 -11.06
N ALA A 281 -33.01 10.57 -11.67
CA ALA A 281 -32.25 9.50 -11.01
C ALA A 281 -30.82 9.92 -10.63
N ILE A 282 -30.15 10.76 -11.44
CA ILE A 282 -28.83 11.32 -11.12
C ILE A 282 -28.91 12.22 -9.88
N ARG A 283 -29.89 13.14 -9.83
CA ARG A 283 -30.09 14.02 -8.65
C ARG A 283 -30.40 13.22 -7.40
N ASP A 284 -31.31 12.25 -7.49
CA ASP A 284 -31.68 11.41 -6.35
C ASP A 284 -30.47 10.62 -5.83
N ARG A 285 -29.66 10.04 -6.74
CA ARG A 285 -28.41 9.36 -6.37
C ARG A 285 -27.41 10.29 -5.70
N HIS A 286 -27.26 11.53 -6.20
CA HIS A 286 -26.38 12.51 -5.59
C HIS A 286 -26.81 12.85 -4.16
N HIS A 287 -28.10 13.14 -3.94
CA HIS A 287 -28.63 13.41 -2.61
C HIS A 287 -28.44 12.22 -1.65
N ILE A 288 -28.73 11.00 -2.11
CA ILE A 288 -28.51 9.78 -1.32
C ILE A 288 -27.03 9.64 -0.95
N ALA A 289 -26.11 9.85 -1.90
CA ALA A 289 -24.67 9.75 -1.64
C ALA A 289 -24.20 10.79 -0.61
N VAL A 290 -24.70 12.03 -0.70
CA VAL A 290 -24.38 13.09 0.26
C VAL A 290 -24.86 12.71 1.66
N ILE A 291 -26.11 12.27 1.81
CA ILE A 291 -26.66 11.84 3.11
C ILE A 291 -25.87 10.66 3.66
N GLN A 292 -25.59 9.65 2.84
CA GLN A 292 -24.81 8.48 3.24
C GLN A 292 -23.40 8.86 3.68
N SER A 293 -22.74 9.80 2.98
CA SER A 293 -21.40 10.27 3.36
C SER A 293 -21.39 10.98 4.72
N HIS A 294 -22.40 11.81 5.00
CA HIS A 294 -22.55 12.50 6.27
C HIS A 294 -22.82 11.52 7.41
N TRP A 295 -23.70 10.54 7.19
CA TRP A 295 -24.01 9.51 8.17
C TRP A 295 -22.81 8.62 8.50
N LYS A 296 -22.09 8.14 7.47
CA LYS A 296 -20.85 7.37 7.65
C LYS A 296 -19.82 8.18 8.44
N GLY A 297 -19.63 9.46 8.09
CA GLY A 297 -18.74 10.35 8.83
C GLY A 297 -19.15 10.56 10.29
N TYR A 298 -20.46 10.68 10.55
CA TYR A 298 -20.99 10.79 11.91
C TYR A 298 -20.73 9.52 12.73
N LEU A 299 -21.00 8.33 12.18
CA LEU A 299 -20.75 7.06 12.86
C LEU A 299 -19.27 6.92 13.27
N VAL A 300 -18.34 7.22 12.36
CA VAL A 300 -16.90 7.18 12.65
C VAL A 300 -16.54 8.17 13.75
N ARG A 301 -17.07 9.40 13.72
CA ARG A 301 -16.82 10.41 14.77
C ARG A 301 -17.41 10.00 16.12
N LYS A 302 -18.59 9.37 16.13
CA LYS A 302 -19.24 8.87 17.35
C LYS A 302 -18.42 7.75 18.00
N GLU A 303 -17.97 6.79 17.21
CA GLU A 303 -17.16 5.65 17.67
C GLU A 303 -15.76 6.11 18.14
N SER A 304 -15.13 7.03 17.40
CA SER A 304 -13.78 7.52 17.72
C SER A 304 -13.72 8.61 18.80
N ARG A 305 -14.86 9.07 19.33
CA ARG A 305 -14.91 10.17 20.31
C ARG A 305 -14.05 9.89 21.55
N GLY A 306 -14.12 8.67 22.09
CA GLY A 306 -13.30 8.27 23.24
C GLY A 306 -11.80 8.25 22.92
N LEU A 307 -11.44 7.69 21.77
CA LEU A 307 -10.03 7.64 21.29
C LEU A 307 -9.46 9.05 21.06
N LEU A 308 -10.26 9.97 20.52
CA LEU A 308 -9.84 11.36 20.31
C LEU A 308 -9.65 12.12 21.64
N LEU A 309 -10.50 11.87 22.64
CA LEU A 309 -10.33 12.44 23.97
C LEU A 309 -9.07 11.90 24.65
N ASP A 310 -8.81 10.60 24.57
CA ASP A 310 -7.57 10.00 25.05
C ASP A 310 -6.34 10.58 24.34
N LEU A 311 -6.38 10.69 23.01
CA LEU A 311 -5.29 11.31 22.23
C LEU A 311 -5.03 12.76 22.66
N ARG A 312 -6.07 13.56 22.87
CA ARG A 312 -5.93 14.94 23.36
C ARG A 312 -5.34 14.99 24.75
N LEU A 313 -5.78 14.12 25.66
CA LEU A 313 -5.25 14.04 27.01
C LEU A 313 -3.77 13.65 27.00
N ARG A 314 -3.39 12.65 26.20
CA ARG A 314 -1.99 12.26 26.02
C ARG A 314 -1.15 13.39 25.42
N MET A 315 -1.69 14.10 24.43
CA MET A 315 -1.01 15.25 23.84
C MET A 315 -0.80 16.37 24.86
N GLN A 316 -1.82 16.71 25.66
CA GLN A 316 -1.71 17.70 26.74
C GLN A 316 -0.71 17.27 27.81
N LYS A 317 -0.76 16.02 28.26
CA LYS A 317 0.21 15.47 29.22
C LYS A 317 1.63 15.49 28.65
N SER A 318 1.80 15.19 27.37
CA SER A 318 3.10 15.31 26.70
C SER A 318 3.58 16.75 26.65
N ALA A 319 2.70 17.71 26.34
CA ALA A 319 3.02 19.13 26.28
C ALA A 319 3.43 19.70 27.64
N GLN A 320 2.78 19.28 28.74
CA GLN A 320 3.15 19.68 30.10
C GLN A 320 4.52 19.16 30.55
N ASN A 321 4.98 18.04 29.98
CA ASN A 321 6.27 17.42 30.31
C ASN A 321 7.42 17.89 29.39
N VAL A 322 7.21 18.94 28.59
CA VAL A 322 8.26 19.54 27.75
C VAL A 322 9.14 20.41 28.63
N ASP A 323 10.28 19.85 29.04
CA ASP A 323 11.41 20.59 29.59
C ASP A 323 12.16 21.33 28.46
N ASP A 324 12.69 22.52 28.73
CA ASP A 324 13.40 23.33 27.74
C ASP A 324 14.63 22.61 27.20
N GLY A 325 15.32 21.81 28.03
CA GLY A 325 16.41 20.93 27.59
C GLY A 325 16.00 19.84 26.60
N ARG A 326 14.70 19.52 26.49
CA ARG A 326 14.17 18.51 25.55
C ARG A 326 13.75 19.10 24.21
N ARG A 327 13.71 20.44 24.08
CA ARG A 327 13.45 21.09 22.78
C ARG A 327 14.54 20.68 21.80
N ILE A 328 14.13 20.36 20.57
CA ILE A 328 15.03 19.87 19.51
C ILE A 328 16.23 20.80 19.30
N ILE A 329 16.01 22.12 19.36
CA ILE A 329 17.07 23.13 19.20
C ILE A 329 18.05 23.13 20.39
N ASN A 330 17.57 23.00 21.62
CA ASN A 330 18.43 22.99 22.80
C ASN A 330 19.25 21.70 22.89
N ARG A 331 18.65 20.56 22.47
CA ARG A 331 19.38 19.29 22.31
C ARG A 331 20.47 19.38 21.24
N LEU A 332 20.22 20.09 20.15
CA LEU A 332 21.23 20.35 19.12
C LEU A 332 22.38 21.17 19.71
N LEU A 333 22.09 22.29 20.38
CA LEU A 333 23.12 23.16 20.96
C LEU A 333 23.99 22.43 21.98
N ALA A 334 23.37 21.60 22.85
CA ALA A 334 24.11 20.74 23.77
C ALA A 334 25.03 19.76 23.03
N ALA A 335 24.51 19.06 22.02
CA ALA A 335 25.31 18.13 21.21
C ALA A 335 26.44 18.85 20.43
N LEU A 336 26.21 20.05 19.91
CA LEU A 336 27.24 20.85 19.24
C LEU A 336 28.36 21.24 20.21
N SER A 337 28.03 21.59 21.45
CA SER A 337 29.03 21.90 22.49
C SER A 337 29.88 20.69 22.88
N GLU A 338 29.31 19.48 22.86
CA GLU A 338 30.01 18.22 23.11
C GLU A 338 30.84 17.75 21.90
N LEU A 339 30.40 18.06 20.68
CA LEU A 339 31.08 17.68 19.43
C LEU A 339 32.50 18.26 19.34
N LEU A 340 32.75 19.43 19.93
CA LEU A 340 34.08 20.05 19.96
C LEU A 340 34.99 19.46 21.05
N ASN A 341 34.42 18.74 22.03
CA ASN A 341 35.12 18.20 23.21
C ASN A 341 35.00 16.67 23.30
N MET A 342 35.25 15.97 22.19
CA MET A 342 35.10 14.51 22.10
C MET A 342 36.14 13.76 22.93
N LYS A 343 35.75 13.29 24.12
CA LYS A 343 36.61 12.53 25.05
C LYS A 343 36.46 11.01 24.95
N SER A 344 35.41 10.50 24.31
CA SER A 344 35.09 9.07 24.23
C SER A 344 34.29 8.74 22.97
N VAL A 345 34.50 7.52 22.43
CA VAL A 345 33.74 6.98 21.29
C VAL A 345 32.24 6.87 21.60
N SER A 346 31.87 6.53 22.84
CA SER A 346 30.47 6.43 23.28
C SER A 346 29.76 7.80 23.25
N VAL A 347 30.45 8.83 23.75
CA VAL A 347 29.96 10.22 23.73
C VAL A 347 29.85 10.71 22.28
N THR A 348 30.83 10.40 21.45
CA THR A 348 30.84 10.77 20.02
C THR A 348 29.65 10.16 19.27
N LEU A 349 29.35 8.88 19.51
CA LEU A 349 28.20 8.19 18.93
C LEU A 349 26.89 8.81 19.40
N HIS A 350 26.73 9.04 20.71
CA HIS A 350 25.52 9.67 21.25
C HIS A 350 25.30 11.09 20.70
N THR A 351 26.38 11.86 20.58
CA THR A 351 26.39 13.21 20.03
C THR A 351 25.96 13.19 18.57
N CYS A 352 26.61 12.37 17.73
CA CYS A 352 26.28 12.26 16.31
C CYS A 352 24.85 11.76 16.08
N ALA A 353 24.37 10.80 16.88
CA ALA A 353 22.99 10.33 16.82
C ALA A 353 21.98 11.45 17.18
N THR A 354 22.32 12.30 18.14
CA THR A 354 21.50 13.46 18.51
C THR A 354 21.51 14.53 17.42
N LEU A 355 22.65 14.81 16.80
CA LEU A 355 22.75 15.74 15.66
C LEU A 355 21.94 15.23 14.44
N ASP A 356 22.04 13.95 14.10
CA ASP A 356 21.26 13.33 13.02
C ASP A 356 19.75 13.44 13.30
N MET A 357 19.31 13.09 14.51
CA MET A 357 17.90 13.19 14.89
C MET A 357 17.39 14.63 14.84
N THR A 358 18.13 15.60 15.40
CA THR A 358 17.69 16.99 15.47
C THR A 358 17.64 17.67 14.10
N THR A 359 18.65 17.42 13.25
CA THR A 359 18.70 17.95 11.86
C THR A 359 17.69 17.31 10.91
N ARG A 360 17.25 16.07 11.19
CA ARG A 360 16.24 15.38 10.38
C ARG A 360 14.88 16.08 10.38
N HIS A 361 14.56 16.77 11.47
CA HIS A 361 13.23 17.30 11.76
C HIS A 361 13.11 18.83 11.68
N SER A 362 14.21 19.58 11.57
CA SER A 362 14.19 21.05 11.63
C SER A 362 15.23 21.68 10.71
N GLN A 363 14.78 22.53 9.78
CA GLN A 363 15.67 23.35 8.94
C GLN A 363 16.55 24.29 9.78
N ARG A 364 15.96 24.95 10.78
CA ARG A 364 16.69 25.85 11.69
C ARG A 364 17.83 25.13 12.41
N CYS A 365 17.64 23.86 12.78
CA CYS A 365 18.73 23.07 13.37
C CYS A 365 19.86 22.79 12.38
N CYS A 366 19.54 22.61 11.10
CA CYS A 366 20.56 22.49 10.05
C CYS A 366 21.34 23.81 9.89
N GLU A 367 20.66 24.95 9.86
CA GLU A 367 21.28 26.28 9.75
C GLU A 367 22.21 26.56 10.93
N GLU A 368 21.78 26.31 12.17
CA GLU A 368 22.61 26.49 13.38
C GLU A 368 23.82 25.54 13.40
N LEU A 369 23.66 24.30 12.93
CA LEU A 369 24.79 23.37 12.80
C LEU A 369 25.86 23.89 11.83
N VAL A 370 25.43 24.45 10.70
CA VAL A 370 26.34 25.08 9.73
C VAL A 370 26.95 26.35 10.30
N GLY A 371 26.16 27.20 10.96
CA GLY A 371 26.62 28.42 11.63
C GLY A 371 27.66 28.16 12.72
N ALA A 372 27.54 27.03 13.44
CA ALA A 372 28.52 26.57 14.42
C ALA A 372 29.81 25.97 13.79
N GLY A 373 29.92 25.91 12.46
CA GLY A 373 31.09 25.38 11.76
C GLY A 373 31.25 23.85 11.85
N ALA A 374 30.21 23.12 12.26
CA ALA A 374 30.30 21.69 12.57
C ALA A 374 30.48 20.79 11.33
N ILE A 375 30.27 21.30 10.11
CA ILE A 375 30.49 20.54 8.86
C ILE A 375 31.92 19.98 8.81
N GLY A 376 32.93 20.79 9.13
CA GLY A 376 34.33 20.38 9.11
C GLY A 376 34.60 19.23 10.09
N THR A 377 34.09 19.33 11.31
CA THR A 377 34.23 18.29 12.34
C THR A 377 33.53 17.00 11.94
N LEU A 378 32.33 17.07 11.34
CA LEU A 378 31.62 15.89 10.82
C LEU A 378 32.39 15.20 9.68
N LEU A 379 32.97 15.98 8.75
CA LEU A 379 33.81 15.45 7.68
C LEU A 379 35.10 14.81 8.21
N GLN A 380 35.71 15.42 9.23
CA GLN A 380 36.87 14.85 9.91
C GLN A 380 36.52 13.51 10.58
N LEU A 381 35.37 13.43 11.26
CA LEU A 381 34.87 12.19 11.85
C LEU A 381 34.67 11.10 10.80
N ILE A 382 34.05 11.41 9.66
CA ILE A 382 33.88 10.46 8.55
C ILE A 382 35.24 9.94 8.08
N ARG A 383 36.25 10.82 7.98
CA ARG A 383 37.61 10.45 7.55
C ARG A 383 38.36 9.61 8.58
N SER A 384 38.21 9.89 9.89
CA SER A 384 38.98 9.27 10.96
C SER A 384 38.47 7.90 11.44
N VAL A 385 37.35 7.42 10.90
CA VAL A 385 36.66 6.22 11.38
C VAL A 385 37.44 4.93 11.06
N SER A 386 37.75 4.16 12.12
CA SER A 386 38.37 2.84 12.04
C SER A 386 37.34 1.76 11.63
N ARG A 387 37.78 0.51 11.38
CA ARG A 387 36.86 -0.59 11.01
C ARG A 387 36.00 -1.10 12.17
N SER A 388 36.05 -0.47 13.35
CA SER A 388 35.25 -0.89 14.51
C SER A 388 33.75 -0.59 14.29
N ILE A 389 32.89 -1.43 14.87
CA ILE A 389 31.42 -1.27 14.76
C ILE A 389 30.96 0.10 15.32
N PRO A 390 31.45 0.59 16.48
CA PRO A 390 31.06 1.91 16.98
C PRO A 390 31.46 3.05 16.05
N ASP A 391 32.65 2.99 15.44
CA ASP A 391 33.11 4.04 14.53
C ASP A 391 32.30 4.03 13.22
N GLN A 392 31.89 2.86 12.73
CA GLN A 392 31.00 2.76 11.56
C GLN A 392 29.63 3.42 11.81
N GLU A 393 29.05 3.25 13.00
CA GLU A 393 27.79 3.90 13.37
C GLU A 393 27.94 5.42 13.54
N VAL A 394 29.08 5.90 14.06
CA VAL A 394 29.41 7.34 14.08
C VAL A 394 29.43 7.91 12.66
N SER A 395 30.14 7.27 11.73
CA SER A 395 30.19 7.70 10.32
C SER A 395 28.80 7.72 9.69
N LYS A 396 27.97 6.71 9.97
CA LYS A 396 26.59 6.63 9.47
C LYS A 396 25.74 7.79 9.95
N HIS A 397 25.79 8.14 11.23
CA HIS A 397 25.07 9.30 11.77
C HIS A 397 25.61 10.63 11.23
N ALA A 398 26.93 10.77 11.10
CA ALA A 398 27.56 11.95 10.51
C ALA A 398 27.13 12.15 9.04
N LEU A 399 27.22 11.10 8.21
CA LEU A 399 26.74 11.11 6.82
C LEU A 399 25.23 11.41 6.75
N SER A 400 24.42 10.81 7.62
CA SER A 400 22.97 11.09 7.68
C SER A 400 22.68 12.55 8.02
N THR A 401 23.47 13.14 8.91
CA THR A 401 23.40 14.57 9.25
C THR A 401 23.72 15.42 8.03
N LEU A 402 24.82 15.15 7.31
CA LEU A 402 25.16 15.85 6.06
C LEU A 402 24.08 15.69 4.98
N ARG A 403 23.48 14.51 4.85
CA ARG A 403 22.33 14.28 3.96
C ARG A 403 21.12 15.15 4.33
N ASN A 404 20.86 15.34 5.62
CA ASN A 404 19.78 16.21 6.07
C ASN A 404 20.03 17.67 5.65
N LEU A 405 21.28 18.15 5.70
CA LEU A 405 21.67 19.47 5.20
C LEU A 405 21.40 19.61 3.69
N CYS A 406 21.74 18.57 2.91
CA CYS A 406 21.55 18.55 1.46
C CYS A 406 20.08 18.63 1.01
N ARG A 407 19.10 18.64 1.92
CA ARG A 407 17.69 18.92 1.57
C ARG A 407 17.45 20.39 1.23
N TYR A 408 18.30 21.29 1.73
CA TYR A 408 18.13 22.73 1.58
C TYR A 408 19.21 23.27 0.62
N PRO A 409 18.84 23.90 -0.51
CA PRO A 409 19.80 24.30 -1.54
C PRO A 409 20.94 25.20 -1.05
N HIS A 410 20.65 26.18 -0.18
CA HIS A 410 21.65 27.10 0.36
C HIS A 410 22.67 26.39 1.28
N LEU A 411 22.23 25.41 2.09
CA LEU A 411 23.14 24.61 2.93
C LEU A 411 23.93 23.58 2.12
N LEU A 412 23.38 23.09 1.00
CA LEU A 412 24.10 22.24 0.07
C LEU A 412 25.29 22.98 -0.54
N GLU A 413 25.14 24.26 -0.91
CA GLU A 413 26.26 25.08 -1.38
C GLU A 413 27.33 25.24 -0.31
N MET A 414 26.95 25.54 0.95
CA MET A 414 27.90 25.63 2.06
C MET A 414 28.66 24.31 2.30
N LEU A 415 28.01 23.16 2.11
CA LEU A 415 28.67 21.85 2.16
C LEU A 415 29.66 21.69 1.01
N ILE A 416 29.30 22.08 -0.22
CA ILE A 416 30.18 22.00 -1.39
C ILE A 416 31.41 22.90 -1.24
N ASP A 417 31.21 24.11 -0.70
CA ASP A 417 32.26 25.10 -0.49
C ASP A 417 33.20 24.70 0.68
N SER A 418 32.76 23.78 1.56
CA SER A 418 33.60 23.25 2.62
C SER A 418 34.76 22.42 2.07
N HIS A 419 35.99 22.76 2.48
CA HIS A 419 37.22 22.19 1.93
C HIS A 419 37.24 20.65 1.98
N GLY A 420 37.40 20.02 0.80
CA GLY A 420 37.54 18.56 0.66
C GLY A 420 36.27 17.76 0.94
N SER A 421 35.11 18.39 1.12
CA SER A 421 33.86 17.71 1.45
C SER A 421 33.43 16.67 0.39
N VAL A 422 33.43 17.09 -0.88
CA VAL A 422 33.07 16.26 -2.04
C VAL A 422 34.01 15.05 -2.14
N GLU A 423 35.31 15.27 -1.94
CA GLU A 423 36.32 14.22 -1.98
C GLU A 423 36.11 13.20 -0.85
N ILE A 424 35.91 13.67 0.38
CA ILE A 424 35.69 12.81 1.56
C ILE A 424 34.44 11.95 1.39
N ILE A 425 33.32 12.55 0.93
CA ILE A 425 32.05 11.82 0.74
C ILE A 425 32.17 10.80 -0.40
N LEU A 426 32.81 11.16 -1.52
CA LEU A 426 33.03 10.25 -2.63
C LEU A 426 33.97 9.10 -2.25
N TRP A 427 35.02 9.39 -1.48
CA TRP A 427 35.93 8.38 -0.96
C TRP A 427 35.24 7.42 0.00
N GLU A 428 34.37 7.92 0.90
CA GLU A 428 33.61 7.08 1.83
C GLU A 428 32.59 6.19 1.10
N LEU A 429 31.94 6.68 0.03
CA LEU A 429 31.11 5.84 -0.84
C LEU A 429 31.91 4.68 -1.45
N LEU A 430 33.12 4.94 -1.93
CA LEU A 430 33.97 3.90 -2.54
C LEU A 430 34.48 2.89 -1.51
N ARG A 431 34.65 3.31 -0.25
CA ARG A 431 35.14 2.46 0.86
C ARG A 431 34.03 1.63 1.48
N ASN A 432 32.80 2.16 1.59
CA ASN A 432 31.73 1.55 2.36
C ASN A 432 30.91 0.53 1.54
N LYS A 433 30.52 -0.58 2.17
CA LYS A 433 29.71 -1.66 1.55
C LYS A 433 28.33 -1.80 2.16
N GLU A 434 28.06 -1.13 3.27
CA GLU A 434 26.85 -1.25 4.08
C GLU A 434 25.96 0.00 3.91
N ASP A 435 25.02 0.24 4.83
CA ASP A 435 24.05 1.36 4.79
C ASP A 435 24.68 2.74 4.50
N GLY A 436 25.91 2.99 4.95
CA GLY A 436 26.63 4.24 4.70
C GLY A 436 26.85 4.54 3.22
N TYR A 437 26.96 3.50 2.38
CA TYR A 437 27.07 3.60 0.93
C TYR A 437 25.87 4.33 0.31
N PHE A 438 24.66 3.96 0.72
CA PHE A 438 23.44 4.54 0.16
C PHE A 438 23.25 5.99 0.59
N VAL A 439 23.59 6.30 1.83
CA VAL A 439 23.53 7.69 2.35
C VAL A 439 24.53 8.59 1.61
N ALA A 440 25.78 8.12 1.45
CA ALA A 440 26.79 8.85 0.68
C ALA A 440 26.38 9.03 -0.79
N SER A 441 25.75 8.01 -1.38
CA SER A 441 25.26 8.06 -2.76
C SER A 441 24.19 9.14 -2.95
N GLU A 442 23.20 9.19 -2.06
CA GLU A 442 22.16 10.21 -2.08
C GLU A 442 22.72 11.64 -1.97
N ILE A 443 23.74 11.84 -1.12
CA ILE A 443 24.41 13.13 -1.00
C ILE A 443 25.11 13.50 -2.31
N LEU A 444 25.89 12.58 -2.88
CA LEU A 444 26.63 12.85 -4.12
C LEU A 444 25.71 13.10 -5.30
N LYS A 445 24.56 12.40 -5.43
CA LYS A 445 23.59 12.66 -6.51
C LYS A 445 23.06 14.10 -6.43
N LYS A 446 22.83 14.60 -5.21
CA LYS A 446 22.41 16.00 -4.99
C LYS A 446 23.53 16.99 -5.28
N ILE A 447 24.77 16.66 -4.91
CA ILE A 447 25.95 17.47 -5.26
C ILE A 447 26.10 17.54 -6.79
N CYS A 448 25.99 16.42 -7.52
CA CYS A 448 26.05 16.40 -8.98
C CYS A 448 24.92 17.21 -9.65
N SER A 449 23.76 17.32 -8.98
CA SER A 449 22.63 18.11 -9.49
C SER A 449 22.86 19.62 -9.37
N ASN A 450 23.87 20.07 -8.61
CA ASN A 450 24.27 21.47 -8.52
C ASN A 450 25.51 21.72 -9.40
N ARG A 451 25.52 22.82 -10.16
CA ARG A 451 26.62 23.19 -11.05
C ARG A 451 27.98 23.27 -10.33
N LYS A 452 28.04 23.90 -9.16
CA LYS A 452 29.28 24.00 -8.36
C LYS A 452 29.78 22.61 -7.92
N GLY A 453 28.84 21.75 -7.52
CA GLY A 453 29.13 20.38 -7.07
C GLY A 453 29.62 19.48 -8.21
N PHE A 454 29.00 19.59 -9.38
CA PHE A 454 29.46 18.91 -10.60
C PHE A 454 30.89 19.31 -10.97
N GLU A 455 31.21 20.61 -10.97
CA GLU A 455 32.56 21.11 -11.23
C GLU A 455 33.58 20.60 -10.19
N ALA A 456 33.20 20.53 -8.91
CA ALA A 456 34.04 19.97 -7.85
C ALA A 456 34.33 18.47 -8.03
N ILE A 457 33.34 17.68 -8.46
CA ILE A 457 33.52 16.25 -8.75
C ILE A 457 34.43 16.05 -9.96
N ARG A 458 34.30 16.88 -11.01
CA ARG A 458 35.13 16.78 -12.22
C ARG A 458 36.62 17.06 -11.93
N LYS A 459 36.92 17.84 -10.89
CA LYS A 459 38.30 18.09 -10.42
C LYS A 459 38.92 16.87 -9.71
N LEU A 460 38.20 15.75 -9.55
CA LEU A 460 38.66 14.52 -8.89
C LEU A 460 38.72 13.31 -9.84
N PRO A 461 39.55 13.36 -10.92
CA PRO A 461 39.56 12.32 -11.96
C PRO A 461 39.98 10.94 -11.45
N ALA A 462 40.86 10.87 -10.44
CA ALA A 462 41.29 9.61 -9.84
C ALA A 462 40.11 8.88 -9.15
N LEU A 463 39.26 9.60 -8.42
CA LEU A 463 38.10 9.02 -7.74
C LEU A 463 36.99 8.64 -8.72
N LEU A 464 36.78 9.43 -9.78
CA LEU A 464 35.87 9.09 -10.86
C LEU A 464 36.27 7.80 -11.59
N LYS A 465 37.58 7.62 -11.84
CA LYS A 465 38.09 6.36 -12.39
C LYS A 465 37.80 5.18 -11.46
N ARG A 466 37.94 5.35 -10.14
CA ARG A 466 37.60 4.32 -9.14
C ARG A 466 36.10 4.02 -9.08
N LEU A 467 35.25 5.02 -9.27
CA LEU A 467 33.81 4.83 -9.38
C LEU A 467 33.44 4.03 -10.64
N SER A 468 34.07 4.32 -11.77
CA SER A 468 33.91 3.53 -13.00
C SER A 468 34.29 2.07 -12.79
N THR A 469 35.46 1.81 -12.18
CA THR A 469 35.87 0.43 -11.88
C THR A 469 34.92 -0.27 -10.92
N LEU A 470 34.33 0.45 -9.95
CA LEU A 470 33.32 -0.12 -9.04
C LEU A 470 32.05 -0.52 -9.79
N VAL A 471 31.59 0.29 -10.74
CA VAL A 471 30.45 -0.06 -11.61
C VAL A 471 30.74 -1.34 -12.39
N ASP A 472 31.93 -1.46 -12.99
CA ASP A 472 32.33 -2.65 -13.76
C ASP A 472 32.41 -3.91 -12.88
N GLU A 473 32.94 -3.79 -11.65
CA GLU A 473 32.97 -4.88 -10.67
C GLU A 473 31.56 -5.32 -10.26
N LEU A 474 30.67 -4.37 -9.94
CA LEU A 474 29.28 -4.68 -9.56
C LEU A 474 28.48 -5.24 -10.72
N THR A 475 28.70 -4.78 -11.96
CA THR A 475 28.09 -5.36 -13.17
C THR A 475 28.52 -6.81 -13.37
N ARG A 476 29.83 -7.11 -13.28
CA ARG A 476 30.32 -8.49 -13.38
C ARG A 476 29.74 -9.39 -12.28
N LYS A 477 29.65 -8.86 -11.05
CA LYS A 477 29.11 -9.59 -9.90
C LYS A 477 27.62 -9.92 -10.07
N THR A 478 26.80 -8.96 -10.48
CA THR A 478 25.35 -9.18 -10.72
C THR A 478 25.11 -10.17 -11.86
N ILE A 479 25.89 -10.14 -12.95
CA ILE A 479 25.80 -11.11 -14.04
C ILE A 479 26.12 -12.53 -13.54
N ASN A 480 27.18 -12.69 -12.75
CA ASN A 480 27.55 -13.99 -12.17
C ASN A 480 26.50 -14.51 -11.19
N GLU A 481 25.91 -13.65 -10.35
CA GLU A 481 24.85 -14.01 -9.40
C GLU A 481 23.55 -14.45 -10.11
N LYS A 482 23.25 -13.87 -11.29
CA LYS A 482 22.12 -14.30 -12.14
C LYS A 482 22.37 -15.66 -12.80
N ARG A 483 23.62 -15.96 -13.17
CA ARG A 483 24.03 -17.24 -13.79
C ARG A 483 24.06 -18.41 -12.81
N ASN A 484 24.31 -18.16 -11.51
CA ASN A 484 24.37 -19.19 -10.46
C ASN A 484 23.33 -18.98 -9.34
N PRO A 485 22.06 -19.37 -9.55
CA PRO A 485 20.96 -19.11 -8.62
C PRO A 485 21.05 -19.85 -7.28
N ARG A 486 21.87 -20.89 -7.17
CA ARG A 486 21.81 -21.87 -6.06
C ARG A 486 22.65 -21.51 -4.81
N GLY A 487 23.52 -20.50 -4.87
CA GLY A 487 24.53 -20.25 -3.83
C GLY A 487 24.31 -19.03 -2.90
N LEU A 488 23.44 -18.07 -3.24
CA LEU A 488 23.27 -16.80 -2.49
C LEU A 488 21.80 -16.51 -2.18
N GLY A 489 21.52 -16.05 -0.96
CA GLY A 489 20.17 -15.69 -0.53
C GLY A 489 19.59 -14.47 -1.28
N PRO A 490 18.26 -14.36 -1.46
CA PRO A 490 17.61 -13.28 -2.23
C PRO A 490 18.00 -11.86 -1.79
N ALA A 491 18.17 -11.64 -0.48
CA ALA A 491 18.52 -10.33 0.07
C ALA A 491 19.90 -9.81 -0.36
N ILE A 492 20.88 -10.71 -0.53
CA ILE A 492 22.24 -10.31 -0.93
C ILE A 492 22.26 -9.89 -2.42
N ARG A 493 21.45 -10.55 -3.25
CA ARG A 493 21.28 -10.18 -4.66
C ARG A 493 20.65 -8.82 -4.82
N GLU A 494 19.54 -8.59 -4.12
CA GLU A 494 18.83 -7.30 -4.14
C GLU A 494 19.75 -6.17 -3.68
N HIS A 495 20.57 -6.41 -2.65
CA HIS A 495 21.54 -5.44 -2.18
C HIS A 495 22.63 -5.11 -3.23
N THR A 496 23.23 -6.13 -3.87
CA THR A 496 24.25 -5.91 -4.92
C THR A 496 23.66 -5.19 -6.14
N GLU A 497 22.45 -5.56 -6.58
CA GLU A 497 21.75 -4.90 -7.68
C GLU A 497 21.42 -3.44 -7.36
N ARG A 498 20.97 -3.15 -6.13
CA ARG A 498 20.71 -1.78 -5.68
C ARG A 498 21.97 -0.93 -5.69
N ARG A 499 23.09 -1.46 -5.19
CA ARG A 499 24.39 -0.77 -5.22
C ARG A 499 24.86 -0.45 -6.64
N LEU A 500 24.70 -1.40 -7.56
CA LEU A 500 25.02 -1.21 -8.97
C LEU A 500 24.20 -0.07 -9.57
N LYS A 501 22.87 -0.09 -9.34
CA LYS A 501 21.96 0.94 -9.85
C LYS A 501 22.39 2.33 -9.38
N ASP A 502 22.68 2.47 -8.09
CA ASP A 502 23.09 3.75 -7.52
C ASP A 502 24.47 4.23 -8.01
N ALA A 503 25.45 3.32 -8.15
CA ALA A 503 26.77 3.64 -8.70
C ALA A 503 26.70 4.11 -10.16
N ALA A 504 25.94 3.39 -10.98
CA ALA A 504 25.79 3.68 -12.40
C ALA A 504 25.06 5.02 -12.62
N GLU A 505 24.02 5.30 -11.83
CA GLU A 505 23.32 6.57 -11.87
C GLU A 505 24.23 7.74 -11.46
N LEU A 506 25.01 7.58 -10.39
CA LEU A 506 26.00 8.57 -9.97
C LEU A 506 27.05 8.83 -11.03
N LEU A 507 27.63 7.77 -11.61
CA LEU A 507 28.63 7.88 -12.66
C LEU A 507 28.07 8.62 -13.87
N ARG A 508 26.82 8.32 -14.26
CA ARG A 508 26.12 9.05 -15.31
C ARG A 508 26.01 10.53 -14.95
N LEU A 509 25.47 10.88 -13.78
CA LEU A 509 25.33 12.27 -13.35
C LEU A 509 26.67 13.02 -13.23
N ALA A 510 27.77 12.32 -12.94
CA ALA A 510 29.09 12.91 -12.85
C ALA A 510 29.80 13.07 -14.22
N THR A 511 29.28 12.45 -15.28
CA THR A 511 29.90 12.42 -16.62
C THR A 511 29.03 13.02 -17.72
N SER A 512 27.70 13.00 -17.56
CA SER A 512 26.75 13.62 -18.48
C SER A 512 26.62 15.10 -18.14
N SER A 513 27.05 15.95 -19.06
CA SER A 513 26.75 17.39 -19.08
C SER A 513 25.29 17.65 -19.42
#